data_AF-A0A814S0H3-F1
#
_entry.id   AF-A0A814S0H3-F1
#
_cell.length_a   1.000
_cell.length_b   1.000
_cell.length_c   1.000
_cell.angle_alpha   90.00
_cell.angle_beta   90.00
_cell.angle_gamma   90.00
#
_symmetry.space_group_name_H-M   'P 1'
#
loop_
_entity.id
_entity.type
_entity.pdbx_description
1 polymer ?
#
loop_
_entity_poly.entity_id
_entity_poly.type
_entity_poly.pdbx_seq_one_letter_code
_entity_poly.pdbx_strand_id
1 'polypeptide(L)'
;MLASPNYFFGIYESTSLPDTVSSTVKNASLKISQLFRNWFDKEKLPWDDTSLFSISDHFAFVVAGVACGGTFSGAAGIKTFEQRDRYNRMLGHGHGGIAGASFDPCYHQACDTIENINPFVYETMVKSAAYALETFARIPDLYLWLYQSSTTTKN
;
A
#
# COMPACT_ATOMS: atom_id res chain seq x y z
N MET A 1 -3.28 -2.54 9.08
CA MET A 1 -4.70 -2.89 8.87
C MET A 1 -4.98 -3.04 7.39
N LEU A 2 -5.78 -4.03 7.01
CA LEU A 2 -6.05 -4.40 5.60
C LEU A 2 -7.55 -4.51 5.27
N ALA A 3 -8.44 -4.13 6.20
CA ALA A 3 -9.88 -4.40 6.07
C ALA A 3 -10.77 -3.28 6.64
N SER A 4 -10.26 -2.05 6.75
CA SER A 4 -11.01 -0.94 7.39
C SER A 4 -12.40 -0.73 6.75
N PRO A 5 -13.45 -0.40 7.51
CA PRO A 5 -14.81 -0.28 6.97
C PRO A 5 -14.98 0.79 5.88
N ASN A 6 -14.43 2.00 6.11
CA ASN A 6 -14.58 3.14 5.21
C ASN A 6 -13.45 3.22 4.16
N TYR A 7 -12.32 2.57 4.45
CA TYR A 7 -11.15 2.25 3.61
C TYR A 7 -10.58 3.28 2.63
N PHE A 8 -9.31 3.10 2.32
CA PHE A 8 -8.77 3.40 1.01
C PHE A 8 -7.84 2.26 0.60
N PHE A 9 -7.52 2.15 -0.68
CA PHE A 9 -6.52 1.19 -1.14
C PHE A 9 -5.14 1.83 -1.10
N GLY A 10 -4.52 1.83 0.07
CA GLY A 10 -3.24 2.46 0.32
C GLY A 10 -2.07 1.61 -0.13
N ILE A 11 -1.09 2.25 -0.77
CA ILE A 11 0.19 1.66 -1.17
C ILE A 11 1.30 2.45 -0.48
N TYR A 12 2.17 1.74 0.26
CA TYR A 12 3.31 2.39 0.88
C TYR A 12 4.30 2.89 -0.17
N GLU A 13 4.58 4.19 -0.15
CA GLU A 13 5.51 4.85 -1.08
C GLU A 13 6.80 5.30 -0.38
N SER A 14 7.92 5.23 -1.10
CA SER A 14 9.26 5.45 -0.52
C SER A 14 9.79 6.88 -0.61
N THR A 15 9.09 7.80 -1.27
CA THR A 15 9.45 9.22 -1.35
C THR A 15 9.29 9.94 -0.02
N SER A 16 8.43 9.44 0.88
CA SER A 16 8.33 9.89 2.28
C SER A 16 9.49 9.47 3.17
N LEU A 17 10.38 8.58 2.74
CA LEU A 17 11.52 8.16 3.56
C LEU A 17 12.53 9.30 3.74
N PRO A 18 13.11 9.48 4.96
CA PRO A 18 14.04 10.56 5.24
C PRO A 18 15.36 10.38 4.47
N ASP A 19 16.11 11.46 4.31
CA ASP A 19 17.40 11.47 3.58
C ASP A 19 18.51 10.64 4.23
N THR A 20 18.32 10.25 5.49
CA THR A 20 19.18 9.28 6.17
C THR A 20 19.06 7.87 5.59
N VAL A 21 17.97 7.55 4.90
CA VAL A 21 17.82 6.29 4.16
C VAL A 21 18.50 6.40 2.80
N SER A 22 19.36 5.44 2.46
CA SER A 22 20.10 5.47 1.20
C SER A 22 19.16 5.48 -0.02
N SER A 23 19.58 6.19 -1.07
CA SER A 23 18.84 6.23 -2.34
C SER A 23 18.63 4.84 -2.95
N THR A 24 19.58 3.93 -2.75
CA THR A 24 19.46 2.51 -3.13
C THR A 24 18.25 1.84 -2.49
N VAL A 25 18.03 2.04 -1.18
CA VAL A 25 16.88 1.47 -0.46
C VAL A 25 15.58 2.17 -0.85
N LYS A 26 15.59 3.49 -1.03
CA LYS A 26 14.42 4.25 -1.53
C LYS A 26 13.98 3.75 -2.92
N ASN A 27 14.94 3.56 -3.82
CA ASN A 27 14.68 3.07 -5.19
C ASN A 27 14.21 1.62 -5.22
N ALA A 28 14.83 0.75 -4.41
CA ALA A 28 14.38 -0.64 -4.29
C ALA A 28 12.96 -0.73 -3.71
N SER A 29 12.64 0.08 -2.69
CA SER A 29 11.30 0.18 -2.11
C SER A 29 10.29 0.71 -3.13
N LEU A 30 10.69 1.68 -3.97
CA LEU A 30 9.84 2.20 -5.05
C LEU A 30 9.46 1.10 -6.06
N LYS A 31 10.36 0.17 -6.38
CA LYS A 31 10.03 -0.99 -7.26
C LYS A 31 8.94 -1.86 -6.64
N ILE A 32 8.96 -2.04 -5.31
CA ILE A 32 7.90 -2.76 -4.59
C ILE A 32 6.57 -1.97 -4.65
N SER A 33 6.59 -0.66 -4.40
CA SER A 33 5.40 0.20 -4.52
C SER A 33 4.80 0.14 -5.94
N GLN A 34 5.65 0.19 -6.98
CA GLN A 34 5.24 0.08 -8.38
C GLN A 34 4.59 -1.28 -8.69
N LEU A 35 5.07 -2.37 -8.10
CA LEU A 35 4.45 -3.68 -8.25
C LEU A 35 2.99 -3.68 -7.75
N PHE A 36 2.74 -3.08 -6.59
CA PHE A 36 1.38 -2.93 -6.06
C PHE A 36 0.53 -2.00 -6.93
N ARG A 37 1.05 -0.84 -7.33
CA ARG A 37 0.31 0.11 -8.19
C ARG A 37 -0.12 -0.55 -9.50
N ASN A 38 0.79 -1.27 -10.14
CA ASN A 38 0.51 -2.02 -11.36
C ASN A 38 -0.57 -3.07 -11.16
N TRP A 39 -0.61 -3.74 -10.00
CA TRP A 39 -1.67 -4.68 -9.67
C TRP A 39 -3.03 -3.99 -9.55
N PHE A 40 -3.14 -2.91 -8.76
CA PHE A 40 -4.39 -2.17 -8.62
C PHE A 40 -4.85 -1.56 -9.96
N ASP A 41 -3.94 -1.03 -10.76
CA ASP A 41 -4.24 -0.51 -12.10
C ASP A 41 -4.77 -1.61 -13.04
N LYS A 42 -4.15 -2.80 -13.02
CA LYS A 42 -4.58 -3.96 -13.81
C LYS A 42 -5.98 -4.43 -13.40
N GLU A 43 -6.26 -4.46 -12.09
CA GLU A 43 -7.57 -4.81 -11.54
C GLU A 43 -8.59 -3.65 -11.66
N LYS A 44 -8.18 -2.49 -12.20
CA LYS A 44 -8.99 -1.28 -12.38
C LYS A 44 -9.56 -0.74 -11.06
N LEU A 45 -8.80 -0.90 -9.99
CA LEU A 45 -9.16 -0.45 -8.66
C LEU A 45 -8.50 0.90 -8.36
N PRO A 46 -9.18 1.82 -7.65
CA PRO A 46 -8.53 3.03 -7.17
C PRO A 46 -7.43 2.67 -6.17
N TRP A 47 -6.44 3.54 -6.03
CA TRP A 47 -5.45 3.47 -4.97
C TRP A 47 -4.97 4.87 -4.58
N ASP A 48 -4.36 4.97 -3.40
CA ASP A 48 -3.66 6.16 -2.92
C ASP A 48 -2.31 5.78 -2.33
N ASP A 49 -1.37 6.72 -2.39
CA ASP A 49 -0.10 6.57 -1.71
C ASP A 49 -0.24 6.82 -0.20
N THR A 50 0.54 6.10 0.60
CA THR A 50 0.68 6.32 2.03
C THR A 50 2.15 6.23 2.45
N SER A 51 2.51 6.97 3.51
CA SER A 51 3.90 7.11 3.92
C SER A 51 4.52 5.78 4.37
N LEU A 52 5.60 5.35 3.71
CA LEU A 52 6.42 4.25 4.20
C LEU A 52 7.22 4.67 5.44
N PHE A 53 7.41 5.98 5.68
CA PHE A 53 7.88 6.50 6.96
C PHE A 53 6.71 6.57 7.96
N SER A 54 6.27 5.40 8.42
CA SER A 54 5.19 5.22 9.40
C SER A 54 5.58 4.20 10.46
N ILE A 55 4.94 4.27 11.62
CA ILE A 55 5.25 3.45 12.81
C ILE A 55 4.64 2.04 12.74
N SER A 56 4.97 1.29 11.69
CA SER A 56 4.62 -0.13 11.53
C SER A 56 5.89 -0.99 11.43
N ASP A 57 5.75 -2.31 11.42
CA ASP A 57 6.88 -3.25 11.54
C ASP A 57 7.96 -3.10 10.45
N HIS A 58 7.58 -2.62 9.26
CA HIS A 58 8.51 -2.37 8.16
C HIS A 58 9.55 -1.29 8.48
N PHE A 59 9.30 -0.44 9.48
CA PHE A 59 10.21 0.65 9.84
C PHE A 59 11.62 0.14 10.22
N ALA A 60 11.70 -0.91 11.04
CA ALA A 60 12.98 -1.47 11.48
C ALA A 60 13.81 -2.01 10.30
N PHE A 61 13.13 -2.62 9.32
CA PHE A 61 13.77 -3.13 8.10
C PHE A 61 14.30 -1.98 7.23
N VAL A 62 13.51 -0.92 7.04
CA VAL A 62 13.97 0.26 6.29
C VAL A 62 15.20 0.90 6.94
N VAL A 63 15.21 1.05 8.27
CA VAL A 63 16.35 1.59 9.01
C VAL A 63 17.58 0.68 8.91
N ALA A 64 17.38 -0.63 8.84
CA ALA A 64 18.45 -1.62 8.62
C ALA A 64 18.90 -1.72 7.14
N GLY A 65 18.36 -0.89 6.24
CA GLY A 65 18.74 -0.87 4.84
C GLY A 65 18.07 -1.95 3.98
N VAL A 66 16.96 -2.52 4.45
CA VAL A 66 16.16 -3.50 3.70
C VAL A 66 14.99 -2.78 3.03
N ALA A 67 14.89 -2.93 1.70
CA ALA A 67 13.78 -2.39 0.93
C ALA A 67 12.45 -2.96 1.41
N CYS A 68 11.45 -2.09 1.56
CA CYS A 68 10.13 -2.44 2.06
C CYS A 68 9.03 -1.85 1.19
N GLY A 69 7.85 -2.43 1.30
CA GLY A 69 6.62 -1.91 0.73
C GLY A 69 5.45 -2.72 1.27
N GLY A 70 4.24 -2.40 0.81
CA GLY A 70 3.04 -3.08 1.25
C GLY A 70 1.80 -2.24 1.02
N THR A 71 0.70 -2.72 1.60
CA THR A 71 -0.61 -2.09 1.48
C THR A 71 -1.21 -1.75 2.84
N PHE A 72 -2.15 -0.81 2.83
CA PHE A 72 -2.81 -0.30 4.03
C PHE A 72 -4.22 0.16 3.70
N SER A 73 -5.19 -0.18 4.55
CA SER A 73 -6.59 0.21 4.33
C SER A 73 -7.03 1.49 5.04
N GLY A 74 -6.16 2.13 5.82
CA GLY A 74 -6.52 3.26 6.69
C GLY A 74 -6.69 2.88 8.16
N ALA A 75 -6.77 3.91 9.01
CA ALA A 75 -6.89 3.85 10.46
C ALA A 75 -7.75 5.03 10.95
N ALA A 76 -7.28 5.76 11.97
CA ALA A 76 -7.90 7.00 12.45
C ALA A 76 -7.92 8.17 11.43
N GLY A 77 -7.18 8.07 10.32
CA GLY A 77 -7.17 9.11 9.27
C GLY A 77 -8.56 9.34 8.66
N ILE A 78 -8.85 10.57 8.25
CA ILE A 78 -10.16 10.97 7.72
C ILE A 78 -10.21 10.85 6.19
N LYS A 79 -11.27 10.23 5.68
CA LYS A 79 -11.55 10.17 4.24
C LYS A 79 -11.97 11.55 3.71
N THR A 80 -11.32 12.03 2.66
CA THR A 80 -11.69 13.30 2.02
C THR A 80 -12.87 13.15 1.06
N PHE A 81 -13.52 14.26 0.74
CA PHE A 81 -14.60 14.29 -0.24
C PHE A 81 -14.12 13.87 -1.62
N GLU A 82 -12.94 14.36 -2.03
CA GLU A 82 -12.32 14.04 -3.32
C GLU A 82 -12.00 12.55 -3.44
N GLN A 83 -11.47 11.95 -2.36
CA GLN A 83 -11.18 10.53 -2.34
C GLN A 83 -12.46 9.71 -2.43
N ARG A 84 -13.49 10.05 -1.64
CA ARG A 84 -14.81 9.41 -1.69
C ARG A 84 -15.40 9.48 -3.11
N ASP A 85 -15.34 10.64 -3.75
CA ASP A 85 -15.89 10.84 -5.09
C ASP A 85 -15.11 10.08 -6.17
N ARG A 86 -13.77 10.03 -6.05
CA ARG A 86 -12.94 9.23 -6.97
C ARG A 86 -13.26 7.74 -6.84
N TYR A 87 -13.39 7.23 -5.62
CA TYR A 87 -13.70 5.81 -5.40
C TYR A 87 -15.12 5.48 -5.86
N ASN A 88 -16.11 6.35 -5.63
CA ASN A 88 -17.46 6.18 -6.21
C ASN A 88 -17.43 6.09 -7.74
N ARG A 89 -16.60 6.90 -8.42
CA ARG A 89 -16.48 6.84 -9.88
C ARG A 89 -15.87 5.53 -10.37
N MET A 90 -14.90 4.97 -9.64
CA MET A 90 -14.17 3.76 -10.07
C MET A 90 -14.85 2.45 -9.65
N LEU A 91 -15.45 2.42 -8.46
CA LEU A 91 -16.05 1.21 -7.87
C LEU A 91 -17.58 1.17 -8.01
N GLY A 92 -18.20 2.27 -8.45
CA GLY A 92 -19.65 2.43 -8.50
C GLY A 92 -20.18 3.29 -7.35
N HIS A 93 -21.31 3.95 -7.60
CA HIS A 93 -21.94 4.86 -6.66
C HIS A 93 -22.30 4.14 -5.35
N GLY A 94 -21.82 4.68 -4.22
CA GLY A 94 -22.03 4.12 -2.88
C GLY A 94 -20.85 3.30 -2.35
N HIS A 95 -19.86 2.98 -3.19
CA HIS A 95 -18.68 2.21 -2.77
C HIS A 95 -17.49 3.07 -2.34
N GLY A 96 -17.57 4.40 -2.49
CA GLY A 96 -16.49 5.32 -2.12
C GLY A 96 -16.32 5.57 -0.62
N GLY A 97 -17.24 5.07 0.20
CA GLY A 97 -17.27 5.31 1.64
C GLY A 97 -17.90 6.65 2.03
N ILE A 98 -17.65 7.06 3.26
CA ILE A 98 -18.19 8.25 3.93
C ILE A 98 -17.07 9.29 4.07
N ALA A 99 -17.18 10.39 3.34
CA ALA A 99 -16.28 11.53 3.50
C ALA A 99 -16.49 12.20 4.86
N GLY A 100 -15.41 12.71 5.46
CA GLY A 100 -15.42 13.33 6.79
C GLY A 100 -15.42 12.33 7.96
N ALA A 101 -15.57 11.03 7.69
CA ALA A 101 -15.41 9.98 8.69
C ALA A 101 -13.99 9.37 8.64
N SER A 102 -13.54 8.77 9.74
CA SER A 102 -12.29 8.01 9.76
C SER A 102 -12.37 6.78 8.85
N PHE A 103 -11.22 6.29 8.39
CA PHE A 103 -11.16 5.03 7.63
C PHE A 103 -11.58 3.84 8.48
N ASP A 104 -11.17 3.85 9.75
CA ASP A 104 -11.55 2.89 10.76
C ASP A 104 -12.02 3.62 12.04
N PRO A 105 -13.32 3.61 12.36
CA PRO A 105 -13.86 4.25 13.57
C PRO A 105 -13.54 3.48 14.85
N CYS A 106 -13.15 2.19 14.75
CA CYS A 106 -12.85 1.33 15.87
C CYS A 106 -11.34 1.10 16.08
N TYR A 107 -10.48 1.80 15.34
CA TYR A 107 -9.03 1.68 15.51
C TYR A 107 -8.60 1.84 16.97
N HIS A 108 -7.93 0.82 17.54
CA HIS A 108 -7.51 0.74 18.94
C HIS A 108 -8.66 0.86 19.97
N GLN A 109 -9.88 0.50 19.60
CA GLN A 109 -11.05 0.48 20.48
C GLN A 109 -11.58 -0.95 20.66
N ALA A 110 -12.41 -1.15 21.68
CA ALA A 110 -12.99 -2.46 21.98
C ALA A 110 -13.89 -3.02 20.86
N CYS A 111 -14.38 -2.16 19.95
CA CYS A 111 -15.18 -2.57 18.81
C CYS A 111 -14.34 -3.06 17.61
N ASP A 112 -13.00 -3.04 17.68
CA ASP A 112 -12.10 -3.65 16.68
C ASP A 112 -12.18 -5.18 16.76
N THR A 113 -13.22 -5.70 16.10
CA THR A 113 -13.68 -7.08 16.15
C THR A 113 -13.90 -7.58 14.73
N ILE A 114 -14.28 -8.85 14.55
CA ILE A 114 -14.56 -9.39 13.21
C ILE A 114 -15.75 -8.71 12.54
N GLU A 115 -16.59 -8.02 13.31
CA GLU A 115 -17.71 -7.21 12.84
C GLU A 115 -17.25 -5.86 12.24
N ASN A 116 -16.01 -5.41 12.52
CA ASN A 116 -15.43 -4.15 12.03
C ASN A 116 -14.57 -4.33 10.77
N ILE A 117 -14.92 -5.28 9.90
CA ILE A 117 -14.16 -5.54 8.67
C ILE A 117 -15.01 -5.28 7.42
N ASN A 118 -14.38 -4.75 6.38
CA ASN A 118 -14.93 -4.74 5.03
C ASN A 118 -14.38 -5.95 4.25
N PRO A 119 -15.20 -6.98 3.96
CA PRO A 119 -14.73 -8.21 3.32
C PRO A 119 -14.15 -8.00 1.92
N PHE A 120 -14.73 -7.08 1.14
CA PHE A 120 -14.23 -6.74 -0.20
C PHE A 120 -12.82 -6.14 -0.12
N VAL A 121 -12.59 -5.25 0.84
CA VAL A 121 -11.28 -4.63 1.06
C VAL A 121 -10.28 -5.67 1.54
N TYR A 122 -10.66 -6.51 2.51
CA TYR A 122 -9.82 -7.60 3.01
C TYR A 122 -9.36 -8.53 1.88
N GLU A 123 -10.29 -9.05 1.08
CA GLU A 123 -9.98 -9.95 -0.02
C GLU A 123 -9.07 -9.29 -1.06
N THR A 124 -9.36 -8.03 -1.41
CA THR A 124 -8.56 -7.25 -2.36
C THR A 124 -7.13 -7.06 -1.86
N MET A 125 -6.96 -6.64 -0.61
CA MET A 125 -5.64 -6.41 -0.02
C MET A 125 -4.85 -7.71 0.10
N VAL A 126 -5.48 -8.81 0.52
CA VAL A 126 -4.84 -10.14 0.59
C VAL A 126 -4.40 -10.61 -0.80
N LYS A 127 -5.23 -10.44 -1.83
CA LYS A 127 -4.86 -10.78 -3.22
C LYS A 127 -3.67 -9.95 -3.72
N SER A 128 -3.63 -8.65 -3.40
CA SER A 128 -2.49 -7.80 -3.78
C SER A 128 -1.19 -8.27 -3.11
N ALA A 129 -1.24 -8.64 -1.83
CA ALA A 129 -0.11 -9.18 -1.10
C ALA A 129 0.34 -10.53 -1.67
N ALA A 130 -0.60 -11.42 -1.97
CA ALA A 130 -0.32 -12.71 -2.61
C ALA A 130 0.34 -12.54 -3.99
N TYR A 131 -0.14 -11.60 -4.80
CA TYR A 131 0.46 -11.26 -6.09
C TYR A 131 1.91 -10.78 -5.96
N ALA A 132 2.19 -9.93 -4.98
CA ALA A 132 3.56 -9.47 -4.72
C ALA A 132 4.48 -10.62 -4.31
N LEU A 133 4.04 -11.46 -3.37
CA LEU A 133 4.79 -12.63 -2.91
C LEU A 133 5.08 -13.62 -4.04
N GLU A 134 4.07 -13.94 -4.86
CA GLU A 134 4.24 -14.81 -6.03
C GLU A 134 5.23 -14.21 -7.02
N THR A 135 5.13 -12.91 -7.30
CA THR A 135 6.05 -12.22 -8.21
C THR A 135 7.49 -12.33 -7.68
N PHE A 136 7.72 -12.04 -6.41
CA PHE A 136 9.05 -12.14 -5.80
C PHE A 136 9.61 -13.56 -5.84
N ALA A 137 8.78 -14.57 -5.59
CA ALA A 137 9.20 -15.98 -5.64
C ALA A 137 9.60 -16.44 -7.05
N ARG A 138 9.10 -15.77 -8.10
CA ARG A 138 9.42 -16.08 -9.51
C ARG A 138 10.63 -15.32 -10.05
N ILE A 139 11.13 -14.30 -9.34
CA ILE A 139 12.31 -13.55 -9.76
C ILE A 139 13.56 -14.38 -9.44
N PRO A 140 14.38 -14.77 -10.44
CA PRO A 140 15.54 -15.63 -10.21
C PRO A 140 16.58 -15.04 -9.24
N ASP A 141 16.77 -13.72 -9.30
CA ASP A 141 17.61 -12.97 -8.38
C ASP A 141 16.87 -11.71 -7.90
N LEU A 142 16.16 -11.86 -6.79
CA LEU A 142 15.38 -10.79 -6.19
C LEU A 142 16.28 -9.64 -5.72
N TYR A 143 17.50 -9.93 -5.28
CA TYR A 143 18.44 -8.91 -4.82
C TYR A 143 18.89 -8.02 -5.98
N LEU A 144 19.28 -8.63 -7.10
CA LEU A 144 19.63 -7.92 -8.33
C LEU A 144 18.46 -7.09 -8.83
N TRP A 145 17.25 -7.68 -8.87
CA TRP A 145 16.05 -6.97 -9.28
C TRP A 145 15.72 -5.78 -8.39
N LEU A 146 15.87 -5.89 -7.07
CA LEU A 146 15.62 -4.79 -6.13
C LEU A 146 16.69 -3.71 -6.22
N TYR A 147 17.95 -4.08 -6.08
CA TYR A 147 19.02 -3.14 -5.73
C TYR A 147 19.90 -2.70 -6.88
N GLN A 148 19.86 -3.37 -8.03
CA GLN A 148 20.63 -2.95 -9.20
C GLN A 148 19.74 -2.19 -10.19
N SER A 149 20.29 -1.14 -10.79
CA SER A 149 19.70 -0.54 -11.98
C SER A 149 20.01 -1.46 -13.15
N SER A 150 19.05 -1.65 -14.06
CA SER A 150 19.36 -2.16 -15.39
C SER A 150 20.40 -1.22 -15.99
N THR A 151 21.66 -1.64 -16.05
CA THR A 151 22.68 -0.95 -16.84
C THR A 151 22.21 -1.03 -18.28
N THR A 152 21.54 0.00 -18.76
CA THR A 152 21.39 0.23 -20.18
C THR A 152 22.79 0.50 -20.72
N THR A 153 23.49 -0.55 -21.14
CA THR A 153 24.58 -0.40 -22.10
C THR A 153 23.94 0.20 -23.35
N LYS A 154 24.02 1.53 -23.46
CA LYS A 154 23.86 2.22 -24.73
C LYS A 154 25.01 1.74 -25.61
N ASN A 155 24.71 0.79 -26.50
CA ASN A 155 25.53 0.53 -27.69
C ASN A 155 25.04 1.44 -28.81
#